data_AF-A0A3R6WVX3-F1
#
_entry.id   AF-A0A3R6WVX3-F1
#
_cell.length_a   1.000
_cell.length_b   1.000
_cell.length_c   1.000
_cell.angle_alpha   90.00
_cell.angle_beta   90.00
_cell.angle_gamma   90.00
#
_symmetry.space_group_name_H-M   'P 1'
#
loop_
_entity.id
_entity.type
_entity.pdbx_description
1 polymer ?
#
loop_
_entity_poly.entity_id
_entity_poly.type
_entity_poly.pdbx_seq_one_letter_code
_entity_poly.pdbx_strand_id
1 'polypeptide(L)'
;MKRRELHVIRICRATNMTHADPLAGAASMAPPVRMRDHRRSLHAELELIQDEKNDTVESFAAKKWSEIFRLHLLLTKSKRFQHLTLGALYEHLYRAFPHQMVTKPRLIGVLRTICGIDATKFTSMDGESKALVKHLEGLHYCFESTNTQTSTSTSKLTIDSSTLHVNWRLLLLSLKYEDSHASRIYRGRLGRIQARKQLLDFFATEMANIQAQRDACAAADRRAAVRRIQVRMTNPKGFELCVVPRKRVIQRCYREHKTKVVTKQADADNYDYQRVEMEMTRMLQVAERARQDHRAAVTAYYDQVREDTEAKVARDTIDARHKVVVRRREREWAAILAQRKAKLDAVSTSKRDRKAARDVEWRQKIESRALARRDKLVQVLLRPNSKDDDTLKTALLVKLDAKYKHIKASYKATGISMASAEMQDRAQHDVLLDEMEAERGRAREEWRVLELQIAKQEQDDADNERVTEIERETNERFRAATCIQRGVKVCLARKLLRSKVERAFEKVYDVPTGQVVYLNTRTNGVCPKPSCLGAKDLPLADKWYICPDISGL
;
A
#
# COMPACT_ATOMS: atom_id res chain seq x y z
N MET A 1 -61.16 -38.58 -39.72
CA MET A 1 -59.99 -38.79 -40.62
C MET A 1 -58.83 -37.91 -40.12
N LYS A 2 -57.57 -38.36 -40.28
CA LYS A 2 -56.28 -37.62 -40.17
C LYS A 2 -56.01 -36.72 -38.93
N ARG A 3 -54.83 -36.93 -38.32
CA ARG A 3 -54.18 -36.04 -37.34
C ARG A 3 -53.60 -34.79 -38.02
N ARG A 4 -53.33 -33.74 -37.21
CA ARG A 4 -52.03 -33.06 -37.05
C ARG A 4 -52.11 -32.17 -35.79
N GLU A 5 -51.28 -32.41 -34.78
CA GLU A 5 -49.95 -31.79 -34.59
C GLU A 5 -50.08 -30.28 -34.35
N LEU A 6 -50.12 -29.87 -33.07
CA LEU A 6 -48.96 -29.41 -32.28
C LEU A 6 -48.49 -28.00 -32.65
N HIS A 7 -48.51 -27.09 -31.67
CA HIS A 7 -47.33 -26.30 -31.28
C HIS A 7 -47.46 -25.83 -29.82
N VAL A 8 -46.37 -25.89 -29.05
CA VAL A 8 -46.38 -25.60 -27.60
C VAL A 8 -45.94 -24.16 -27.36
N ILE A 9 -46.86 -23.32 -26.89
CA ILE A 9 -46.57 -21.94 -26.47
C ILE A 9 -45.88 -21.99 -25.10
N ARG A 10 -44.56 -21.82 -25.07
CA ARG A 10 -43.74 -21.89 -23.84
C ARG A 10 -43.46 -20.50 -23.27
N ILE A 11 -44.43 -19.95 -22.53
CA ILE A 11 -44.27 -18.69 -21.78
C ILE A 11 -43.53 -18.98 -20.47
N CYS A 12 -42.41 -18.30 -20.24
CA CYS A 12 -41.68 -18.34 -18.96
C CYS A 12 -41.56 -16.92 -18.39
N ARG A 13 -41.97 -16.76 -17.12
CA ARG A 13 -41.93 -15.49 -16.38
C ARG A 13 -40.94 -15.63 -15.23
N ALA A 14 -40.01 -14.69 -15.10
CA ALA A 14 -39.08 -14.66 -13.98
C ALA A 14 -39.68 -13.91 -12.77
N THR A 15 -39.50 -14.47 -11.57
CA THR A 15 -39.78 -13.80 -10.29
C THR A 15 -38.76 -14.25 -9.25
N ASN A 16 -38.04 -13.31 -8.66
CA ASN A 16 -37.25 -13.53 -7.45
C ASN A 16 -38.20 -13.72 -6.24
N MET A 17 -37.78 -14.47 -5.22
CA MET A 17 -37.79 -14.00 -3.82
C MET A 17 -37.09 -15.01 -2.88
N THR A 18 -36.54 -14.48 -1.79
CA THR A 18 -35.76 -15.15 -0.75
C THR A 18 -36.65 -15.81 0.33
N HIS A 19 -36.25 -16.95 0.90
CA HIS A 19 -35.79 -17.06 2.31
C HIS A 19 -35.30 -18.48 2.70
N ALA A 20 -34.84 -18.65 3.94
CA ALA A 20 -33.93 -19.69 4.41
C ALA A 20 -34.56 -21.00 4.93
N ASP A 21 -33.80 -22.10 4.85
CA ASP A 21 -33.98 -23.37 5.57
C ASP A 21 -33.29 -23.38 6.94
N PRO A 22 -33.65 -24.33 7.82
CA PRO A 22 -32.63 -25.07 8.56
C PRO A 22 -32.90 -26.58 8.81
N LEU A 23 -31.86 -27.41 8.57
CA LEU A 23 -31.58 -28.73 9.20
C LEU A 23 -32.48 -29.95 8.81
N ALA A 24 -32.00 -31.21 8.78
CA ALA A 24 -30.63 -31.76 8.80
C ALA A 24 -30.56 -33.28 8.43
N GLY A 25 -29.35 -33.76 8.10
CA GLY A 25 -28.88 -35.15 8.27
C GLY A 25 -28.69 -36.01 6.99
N ALA A 26 -27.93 -37.11 6.97
CA ALA A 26 -26.69 -37.51 7.70
C ALA A 26 -26.21 -38.93 7.26
N ALA A 27 -25.15 -39.04 6.43
CA ALA A 27 -24.35 -40.27 6.16
C ALA A 27 -23.04 -39.86 5.41
N SER A 28 -21.81 -40.37 5.60
CA SER A 28 -21.26 -41.70 5.98
C SER A 28 -21.07 -42.64 4.77
N MET A 29 -19.90 -43.25 4.46
CA MET A 29 -18.52 -43.16 5.02
C MET A 29 -17.47 -43.81 4.07
N ALA A 30 -16.28 -43.23 3.84
CA ALA A 30 -15.07 -43.95 3.36
C ALA A 30 -13.73 -43.13 3.47
N PRO A 31 -12.56 -43.78 3.70
CA PRO A 31 -11.20 -43.17 3.82
C PRO A 31 -10.40 -43.19 2.47
N PRO A 32 -9.13 -42.71 2.32
CA PRO A 32 -8.07 -42.61 3.34
C PRO A 32 -7.03 -41.44 3.20
N VAL A 33 -5.82 -41.68 3.74
CA VAL A 33 -4.56 -40.89 3.77
C VAL A 33 -4.35 -40.02 5.02
N ARG A 34 -3.30 -40.36 5.78
CA ARG A 34 -2.83 -39.62 6.96
C ARG A 34 -2.17 -38.30 6.56
N MET A 35 -2.87 -37.18 6.71
CA MET A 35 -2.24 -35.86 6.87
C MET A 35 -2.10 -35.53 8.36
N ARG A 36 -1.13 -34.66 8.69
CA ARG A 36 -0.89 -34.26 10.09
C ARG A 36 -2.04 -33.40 10.60
N ASP A 37 -2.90 -33.97 11.44
CA ASP A 37 -3.88 -33.19 12.19
C ASP A 37 -3.17 -32.24 13.15
N HIS A 38 -3.17 -30.96 12.80
CA HIS A 38 -3.05 -29.83 13.72
C HIS A 38 -4.25 -28.91 13.49
N ARG A 39 -5.47 -29.47 13.62
CA ARG A 39 -6.68 -28.66 13.88
C ARG A 39 -6.51 -28.01 15.25
N ARG A 40 -5.91 -26.82 15.26
CA ARG A 40 -5.96 -25.91 16.41
C ARG A 40 -7.42 -25.72 16.79
N SER A 41 -7.73 -25.70 18.08
CA SER A 41 -9.07 -25.35 18.53
C SER A 41 -9.38 -23.91 18.12
N LEU A 42 -10.66 -23.54 18.04
CA LEU A 42 -11.05 -22.15 17.76
C LEU A 42 -10.51 -21.20 18.86
N HIS A 43 -10.26 -21.72 20.08
CA HIS A 43 -9.54 -21.01 21.13
C HIS A 43 -8.06 -20.81 20.77
N ALA A 44 -7.36 -21.83 20.29
CA ALA A 44 -5.95 -21.74 19.87
C ALA A 44 -5.71 -20.93 18.59
N GLU A 45 -6.71 -20.79 17.71
CA GLU A 45 -6.66 -19.78 16.63
C GLU A 45 -6.95 -18.37 17.16
N LEU A 46 -7.83 -18.20 18.15
CA LEU A 46 -8.02 -16.92 18.83
C LEU A 46 -6.80 -16.50 19.67
N GLU A 47 -6.06 -17.45 20.24
CA GLU A 47 -4.75 -17.24 20.87
C GLU A 47 -3.71 -16.85 19.82
N LEU A 48 -3.59 -17.54 18.67
CA LEU A 48 -2.67 -17.10 17.61
C LEU A 48 -3.03 -15.73 17.02
N ILE A 49 -4.31 -15.38 16.93
CA ILE A 49 -4.77 -14.03 16.52
C ILE A 49 -4.52 -13.00 17.65
N GLN A 50 -4.23 -13.44 18.87
CA GLN A 50 -3.69 -12.64 19.97
C GLN A 50 -2.15 -12.69 20.07
N ASP A 51 -1.46 -13.63 19.44
CA ASP A 51 0.00 -13.66 19.31
C ASP A 51 0.48 -12.90 18.06
N GLU A 52 -0.34 -12.82 17.01
CA GLU A 52 -0.22 -11.84 15.90
C GLU A 52 -0.45 -10.37 16.36
N LYS A 53 -0.44 -10.12 17.68
CA LYS A 53 -0.38 -8.79 18.30
C LYS A 53 0.93 -8.07 17.99
N ASN A 54 0.96 -7.53 16.78
CA ASN A 54 1.52 -6.21 16.54
C ASN A 54 0.65 -5.10 17.18
N ASP A 55 0.00 -5.34 18.33
CA ASP A 55 -0.81 -4.36 19.10
C ASP A 55 -0.04 -3.06 19.34
N THR A 56 1.29 -3.16 19.50
CA THR A 56 2.20 -2.02 19.60
C THR A 56 2.24 -1.19 18.31
N VAL A 57 2.51 -1.81 17.15
CA VAL A 57 2.60 -1.15 15.84
C VAL A 57 1.22 -0.68 15.35
N GLU A 58 0.19 -1.51 15.51
CA GLU A 58 -1.20 -1.22 15.16
C GLU A 58 -1.77 -0.09 16.02
N SER A 59 -1.53 -0.09 17.35
CA SER A 59 -1.97 1.03 18.20
C SER A 59 -1.11 2.28 18.02
N PHE A 60 0.19 2.17 17.72
CA PHE A 60 1.02 3.31 17.33
C PHE A 60 0.49 3.96 16.05
N ALA A 61 0.17 3.15 15.02
CA ALA A 61 -0.43 3.64 13.78
C ALA A 61 -1.82 4.24 14.01
N ALA A 62 -2.68 3.60 14.80
CA ALA A 62 -4.01 4.13 15.14
C ALA A 62 -3.93 5.46 15.89
N LYS A 63 -3.00 5.58 16.86
CA LYS A 63 -2.76 6.84 17.59
C LYS A 63 -2.22 7.92 16.65
N LYS A 64 -1.20 7.61 15.83
CA LYS A 64 -0.66 8.51 14.78
C LYS A 64 -1.76 9.07 13.88
N TRP A 65 -2.60 8.20 13.31
CA TRP A 65 -3.72 8.66 12.49
C TRP A 65 -4.76 9.44 13.30
N SER A 66 -5.07 9.07 14.55
CA SER A 66 -5.98 9.85 15.40
C SER A 66 -5.47 11.26 15.71
N GLU A 67 -4.15 11.44 15.83
CA GLU A 67 -3.53 12.75 15.99
C GLU A 67 -3.63 13.59 14.71
N ILE A 68 -3.39 13.00 13.54
CA ILE A 68 -3.46 13.68 12.24
C ILE A 68 -4.92 14.07 11.94
N PHE A 69 -5.88 13.15 12.07
CA PHE A 69 -7.31 13.45 11.89
C PHE A 69 -7.78 14.56 12.82
N ARG A 70 -7.34 14.57 14.09
CA ARG A 70 -7.72 15.61 15.06
C ARG A 70 -7.07 16.97 14.75
N LEU A 71 -5.85 16.97 14.22
CA LEU A 71 -5.19 18.19 13.74
C LEU A 71 -5.90 18.75 12.50
N HIS A 72 -6.18 17.90 11.50
CA HIS A 72 -6.98 18.29 10.32
C HIS A 72 -8.32 18.88 10.76
N LEU A 73 -9.06 18.19 11.64
CA LEU A 73 -10.37 18.63 12.12
C LEU A 73 -10.35 20.02 12.77
N LEU A 74 -9.33 20.30 13.59
CA LEU A 74 -9.16 21.60 14.24
C LEU A 74 -8.83 22.70 13.24
N LEU A 75 -7.99 22.42 12.23
CA LEU A 75 -7.62 23.39 11.20
C LEU A 75 -8.76 23.66 10.20
N THR A 76 -9.54 22.64 9.79
CA THR A 76 -10.55 22.79 8.72
C THR A 76 -11.97 23.10 9.20
N LYS A 77 -12.34 22.78 10.46
CA LYS A 77 -13.70 23.02 10.97
C LYS A 77 -13.87 24.17 11.95
N SER A 78 -12.78 24.63 12.59
CA SER A 78 -12.85 25.85 13.42
C SER A 78 -13.22 27.05 12.57
N LYS A 79 -13.96 28.02 13.13
CA LYS A 79 -14.24 29.25 12.37
C LYS A 79 -13.01 30.14 12.28
N ARG A 80 -12.13 30.10 13.30
CA ARG A 80 -10.89 30.87 13.33
C ARG A 80 -9.91 30.50 12.21
N PHE A 81 -9.72 29.21 11.92
CA PHE A 81 -8.66 28.75 11.00
C PHE A 81 -9.14 28.46 9.57
N GLN A 82 -10.41 28.71 9.23
CA GLN A 82 -10.99 28.49 7.89
C GLN A 82 -10.23 29.16 6.72
N HIS A 83 -9.47 30.23 6.97
CA HIS A 83 -8.63 30.89 5.97
C HIS A 83 -7.35 30.10 5.62
N LEU A 84 -6.92 29.15 6.46
CA LEU A 84 -5.74 28.32 6.29
C LEU A 84 -6.03 27.08 5.43
N THR A 85 -6.20 27.30 4.12
CA THR A 85 -6.21 26.19 3.16
C THR A 85 -4.91 25.37 3.24
N LEU A 86 -4.95 24.07 2.92
CA LEU A 86 -3.76 23.22 2.88
C LEU A 86 -2.68 23.74 1.90
N GLY A 87 -3.06 24.51 0.88
CA GLY A 87 -2.14 25.21 -0.02
C GLY A 87 -1.44 26.39 0.66
N ALA A 88 -2.18 27.24 1.36
CA ALA A 88 -1.61 28.33 2.16
C ALA A 88 -0.69 27.79 3.26
N LEU A 89 -1.08 26.70 3.94
CA LEU A 89 -0.27 26.04 4.96
C LEU A 89 1.04 25.49 4.38
N TYR A 90 1.02 24.93 3.17
CA TYR A 90 2.24 24.50 2.46
C TYR A 90 3.19 25.67 2.20
N GLU A 91 2.70 26.79 1.66
CA GLU A 91 3.54 27.97 1.36
C GLU A 91 4.23 28.54 2.60
N HIS A 92 3.51 28.66 3.72
CA HIS A 92 4.09 29.19 4.95
C HIS A 92 5.14 28.25 5.55
N LEU A 93 4.89 26.94 5.56
CA LEU A 93 5.86 25.96 6.07
C LEU A 93 7.07 25.81 5.12
N TYR A 94 6.88 25.96 3.80
CA TYR A 94 7.96 26.00 2.81
C TYR A 94 8.90 27.19 3.04
N ARG A 95 8.35 28.39 3.32
CA ARG A 95 9.14 29.58 3.64
C ARG A 95 9.80 29.50 5.02
N ALA A 96 9.17 28.84 5.99
CA ALA A 96 9.68 28.75 7.36
C ALA A 96 10.78 27.67 7.57
N PHE A 97 10.88 26.68 6.68
CA PHE A 97 11.77 25.53 6.84
C PHE A 97 12.65 25.26 5.59
N PRO A 98 13.95 25.60 5.61
CA PRO A 98 14.87 25.31 4.50
C PRO A 98 15.20 23.81 4.36
N HIS A 99 14.82 22.98 5.35
CA HIS A 99 15.09 21.54 5.39
C HIS A 99 13.78 20.76 5.60
N GLN A 100 13.78 19.48 5.20
CA GLN A 100 12.58 18.64 5.31
C GLN A 100 12.31 18.16 6.74
N MET A 101 13.36 17.98 7.54
CA MET A 101 13.29 17.50 8.92
C MET A 101 13.26 18.68 9.88
N VAL A 102 12.25 18.75 10.76
CA VAL A 102 12.03 19.87 11.69
C VAL A 102 11.75 19.33 13.10
N THR A 103 12.34 19.95 14.12
CA THR A 103 12.13 19.57 15.53
C THR A 103 10.73 19.94 16.01
N LYS A 104 10.16 19.16 16.94
CA LYS A 104 8.81 19.38 17.48
C LYS A 104 8.58 20.82 17.99
N PRO A 105 9.46 21.44 18.81
CA PRO A 105 9.24 22.81 19.28
C PRO A 105 9.23 23.84 18.14
N ARG A 106 10.09 23.66 17.12
CA ARG A 106 10.17 24.57 15.97
C ARG A 106 8.94 24.45 15.06
N LEU A 107 8.40 23.23 14.89
CA LEU A 107 7.13 23.02 14.18
C LEU A 107 5.96 23.68 14.92
N ILE A 108 5.83 23.45 16.23
CA ILE A 108 4.73 23.99 17.05
C ILE A 108 4.77 25.52 17.06
N GLY A 109 5.95 26.12 17.22
CA GLY A 109 6.13 27.57 17.17
C GLY A 109 5.66 28.18 15.85
N VAL A 110 6.13 27.64 14.72
CA VAL A 110 5.73 28.12 13.39
C VAL A 110 4.25 27.90 13.11
N LEU A 111 3.66 26.77 13.52
CA LEU A 111 2.21 26.54 13.37
C LEU A 111 1.38 27.52 14.22
N ARG A 112 1.83 27.89 15.43
CA ARG A 112 1.18 28.95 16.24
C ARG A 112 1.23 30.31 15.55
N THR A 113 2.36 30.69 14.96
CA THR A 113 2.48 31.94 14.18
C THR A 113 1.57 31.94 12.96
N ILE A 114 1.53 30.84 12.19
CA ILE A 114 0.64 30.71 11.02
C ILE A 114 -0.85 30.80 11.41
N CYS A 115 -1.21 30.31 12.60
CA CYS A 115 -2.59 30.34 13.11
C CYS A 115 -2.97 31.65 13.84
N GLY A 116 -2.09 32.67 13.88
CA GLY A 116 -2.35 33.92 14.60
C GLY A 116 -2.58 33.70 16.10
N ILE A 117 -1.63 33.00 16.75
CA ILE A 117 -1.68 32.61 18.17
C ILE A 117 -0.49 33.22 18.93
N ASP A 118 -0.52 34.54 19.07
CA ASP A 118 0.53 35.34 19.73
C ASP A 118 0.51 35.24 21.26
N ALA A 119 -0.61 34.82 21.83
CA ALA A 119 -0.77 34.63 23.27
C ALA A 119 0.16 33.54 23.80
N THR A 120 1.09 33.91 24.68
CA THR A 120 2.05 33.00 25.32
C THR A 120 1.45 32.24 26.51
N LYS A 121 0.50 32.86 27.24
CA LYS A 121 -0.15 32.27 28.43
C LYS A 121 -1.44 31.53 28.06
N PHE A 122 -1.56 30.27 28.46
CA PHE A 122 -2.74 29.43 28.18
C PHE A 122 -4.07 29.97 28.79
N THR A 123 -3.99 30.87 29.77
CA THR A 123 -5.14 31.55 30.35
C THR A 123 -5.80 32.53 29.37
N SER A 124 -5.01 33.35 28.66
CA SER A 124 -5.49 34.46 27.80
C SER A 124 -5.82 34.08 26.36
N MET A 125 -5.82 32.79 26.04
CA MET A 125 -6.20 32.26 24.71
C MET A 125 -7.72 32.05 24.61
N ASP A 126 -8.25 31.98 23.40
CA ASP A 126 -9.62 31.54 23.09
C ASP A 126 -9.74 30.01 23.03
N GLY A 127 -10.97 29.48 23.09
CA GLY A 127 -11.24 28.05 23.17
C GLY A 127 -10.70 27.23 21.98
N GLU A 128 -10.82 27.75 20.76
CA GLU A 128 -10.30 27.07 19.55
C GLU A 128 -8.76 27.02 19.56
N SER A 129 -8.09 28.13 19.90
CA SER A 129 -6.62 28.16 20.03
C SER A 129 -6.09 27.31 21.19
N LYS A 130 -6.78 27.25 22.34
CA LYS A 130 -6.41 26.34 23.46
C LYS A 130 -6.50 24.88 23.02
N ALA A 131 -7.54 24.52 22.27
CA ALA A 131 -7.71 23.17 21.74
C ALA A 131 -6.61 22.81 20.72
N LEU A 132 -6.25 23.74 19.83
CA LEU A 132 -5.17 23.53 18.85
C LEU A 132 -3.79 23.41 19.52
N VAL A 133 -3.42 24.34 20.41
CA VAL A 133 -2.11 24.30 21.08
C VAL A 133 -1.96 23.06 21.97
N LYS A 134 -2.98 22.71 22.76
CA LYS A 134 -2.97 21.48 23.56
C LYS A 134 -2.85 20.21 22.70
N HIS A 135 -3.40 20.22 21.47
CA HIS A 135 -3.26 19.12 20.52
C HIS A 135 -1.86 19.07 19.88
N LEU A 136 -1.30 20.22 19.49
CA LEU A 136 0.07 20.34 18.96
C LEU A 136 1.14 19.95 19.99
N GLU A 137 0.93 20.28 21.26
CA GLU A 137 1.80 19.87 22.37
C GLU A 137 1.66 18.37 22.68
N GLY A 138 0.44 17.82 22.63
CA GLY A 138 0.19 16.38 22.80
C GLY A 138 0.73 15.51 21.67
N LEU A 139 0.76 16.03 20.44
CA LEU A 139 1.17 15.35 19.19
C LEU A 139 2.55 14.69 19.31
N HIS A 140 2.61 13.36 19.40
CA HIS A 140 3.84 12.60 19.66
C HIS A 140 4.08 11.48 18.65
N TYR A 141 3.03 10.77 18.22
CA TYR A 141 3.13 9.61 17.32
C TYR A 141 3.45 10.02 15.86
N CYS A 142 3.38 11.31 15.57
CA CYS A 142 3.82 11.90 14.30
C CYS A 142 5.32 12.23 14.24
N PHE A 143 6.06 12.13 15.35
CA PHE A 143 7.49 12.45 15.41
C PHE A 143 8.35 11.21 15.61
N GLU A 144 9.59 11.27 15.12
CA GLU A 144 10.63 10.25 15.24
C GLU A 144 11.77 10.79 16.10
N SER A 145 12.33 9.98 17.00
CA SER A 145 13.49 10.37 17.80
C SER A 145 14.78 10.10 17.04
N THR A 146 15.69 11.06 17.05
CA THR A 146 17.01 10.93 16.38
C THR A 146 18.06 10.22 17.22
N ASN A 147 17.77 9.87 18.48
CA ASN A 147 18.72 9.19 19.36
C ASN A 147 18.72 7.67 19.11
N THR A 148 19.68 7.20 18.30
CA THR A 148 19.83 5.78 17.90
C THR A 148 20.66 4.93 18.86
N GLN A 149 20.95 5.42 20.08
CA GLN A 149 21.67 4.61 21.07
C GLN A 149 20.78 3.50 21.65
N THR A 150 21.33 2.29 21.69
CA THR A 150 20.67 1.07 22.14
C THR A 150 20.35 1.12 23.63
N SER A 151 19.08 1.35 23.95
CA SER A 151 18.58 1.36 25.33
C SER A 151 18.09 -0.02 25.77
N THR A 152 18.82 -0.66 26.68
CA THR A 152 18.37 -1.83 27.44
C THR A 152 17.14 -1.49 28.30
N SER A 153 16.38 -2.52 28.69
CA SER A 153 15.07 -2.38 29.33
C SER A 153 15.11 -1.65 30.69
N THR A 154 13.93 -1.20 31.15
CA THR A 154 13.60 -0.77 32.53
C THR A 154 14.02 0.63 33.00
N SER A 155 13.77 1.67 32.21
CA SER A 155 13.46 3.00 32.77
C SER A 155 12.34 3.70 31.99
N LYS A 156 11.55 4.56 32.66
CA LYS A 156 10.55 5.42 32.02
C LYS A 156 11.25 6.66 31.45
N LEU A 157 11.79 6.56 30.23
CA LEU A 157 12.38 7.71 29.55
C LEU A 157 11.36 8.85 29.36
N THR A 158 11.63 9.98 30.00
CA THR A 158 11.09 11.28 29.60
C THR A 158 11.76 11.70 28.30
N ILE A 159 11.07 11.49 27.17
CA ILE A 159 11.60 11.82 25.84
C ILE A 159 11.60 13.34 25.66
N ASP A 160 12.79 13.96 25.71
CA ASP A 160 12.95 15.40 25.54
C ASP A 160 12.46 15.87 24.16
N SER A 161 11.55 16.83 24.16
CA SER A 161 10.86 17.29 22.94
C SER A 161 11.79 17.88 21.88
N SER A 162 12.98 18.33 22.26
CA SER A 162 14.06 18.78 21.37
C SER A 162 14.61 17.67 20.47
N THR A 163 14.57 16.40 20.91
CA THR A 163 15.07 15.22 20.19
C THR A 163 14.08 14.62 19.19
N LEU A 164 12.86 15.17 19.13
CA LEU A 164 11.78 14.69 18.27
C LEU A 164 11.72 15.48 16.96
N HIS A 165 11.86 14.81 15.83
CA HIS A 165 11.83 15.39 14.48
C HIS A 165 10.64 14.85 13.67
N VAL A 166 10.14 15.64 12.71
CA VAL A 166 9.16 15.18 11.72
C VAL A 166 9.53 15.68 10.32
N ASN A 167 9.19 14.90 9.29
CA ASN A 167 9.22 15.39 7.92
C ASN A 167 7.94 16.19 7.65
N TRP A 168 8.04 17.53 7.63
CA TRP A 168 6.86 18.40 7.52
C TRP A 168 6.12 18.22 6.19
N ARG A 169 6.81 17.81 5.12
CA ARG A 169 6.19 17.48 3.82
C ARG A 169 5.38 16.20 3.89
N LEU A 170 5.87 15.16 4.59
CA LEU A 170 5.09 13.94 4.82
C LEU A 170 3.87 14.22 5.71
N LEU A 171 4.00 15.06 6.74
CA LEU A 171 2.88 15.48 7.58
C LEU A 171 1.77 16.21 6.77
N LEU A 172 2.16 17.15 5.90
CA LEU A 172 1.22 17.81 4.97
C LEU A 172 0.59 16.84 3.97
N LEU A 173 1.36 15.88 3.45
CA LEU A 173 0.82 14.85 2.55
C LEU A 173 -0.19 13.95 3.27
N SER A 174 0.04 13.61 4.55
CA SER A 174 -0.95 12.90 5.37
C SER A 174 -2.23 13.71 5.53
N LEU A 175 -2.13 14.99 5.92
CA LEU A 175 -3.28 15.90 6.07
C LEU A 175 -4.06 16.10 4.75
N LYS A 176 -3.40 15.98 3.59
CA LYS A 176 -3.99 16.09 2.25
C LYS A 176 -4.60 14.78 1.71
N TYR A 177 -4.14 13.62 2.18
CA TYR A 177 -4.68 12.32 1.74
C TYR A 177 -6.06 11.99 2.33
N GLU A 178 -6.49 12.74 3.34
CA GLU A 178 -7.78 12.59 4.02
C GLU A 178 -8.99 13.01 3.16
N ASP A 179 -8.82 13.94 2.22
CA ASP A 179 -9.90 14.49 1.37
C ASP A 179 -10.53 13.47 0.40
N SER A 180 -9.99 12.26 0.24
CA SER A 180 -10.54 11.29 -0.73
C SER A 180 -10.33 9.81 -0.42
N HIS A 181 -9.13 9.40 0.02
CA HIS A 181 -8.75 7.97 -0.02
C HIS A 181 -8.36 7.39 1.35
N ALA A 182 -7.55 8.08 2.16
CA ALA A 182 -7.15 7.59 3.48
C ALA A 182 -8.36 7.46 4.41
N SER A 183 -9.21 8.49 4.47
CA SER A 183 -10.48 8.49 5.21
C SER A 183 -11.43 7.36 4.80
N ARG A 184 -11.40 6.92 3.53
CA ARG A 184 -12.25 5.84 3.03
C ARG A 184 -11.75 4.46 3.47
N ILE A 185 -10.44 4.25 3.43
CA ILE A 185 -9.79 3.03 3.95
C ILE A 185 -9.89 2.97 5.48
N TYR A 186 -9.69 4.09 6.18
CA TYR A 186 -9.78 4.15 7.64
C TYR A 186 -11.22 3.95 8.13
N ARG A 187 -12.23 4.59 7.52
CA ARG A 187 -13.65 4.27 7.80
C ARG A 187 -13.99 2.82 7.48
N GLY A 188 -13.46 2.25 6.39
CA GLY A 188 -13.62 0.83 6.06
C GLY A 188 -12.90 -0.14 7.01
N ARG A 189 -11.79 0.27 7.65
CA ARG A 189 -11.10 -0.53 8.68
C ARG A 189 -11.79 -0.40 10.03
N LEU A 190 -12.13 0.82 10.46
CA LEU A 190 -12.90 1.08 11.68
C LEU A 190 -14.28 0.43 11.63
N GLY A 191 -14.99 0.51 10.50
CA GLY A 191 -16.27 -0.16 10.29
C GLY A 191 -16.16 -1.69 10.36
N ARG A 192 -15.06 -2.29 9.87
CA ARG A 192 -14.80 -3.73 10.07
C ARG A 192 -14.49 -4.09 11.53
N ILE A 193 -13.80 -3.22 12.27
CA ILE A 193 -13.56 -3.41 13.71
C ILE A 193 -14.88 -3.29 14.50
N GLN A 194 -15.72 -2.30 14.17
CA GLN A 194 -17.04 -2.09 14.78
C GLN A 194 -18.01 -3.24 14.45
N ALA A 195 -18.06 -3.69 13.20
CA ALA A 195 -18.85 -4.87 12.81
C ALA A 195 -18.34 -6.16 13.48
N ARG A 196 -17.02 -6.35 13.61
CA ARG A 196 -16.44 -7.48 14.36
C ARG A 196 -16.83 -7.41 15.84
N LYS A 197 -16.86 -6.22 16.45
CA LYS A 197 -17.37 -6.06 17.82
C LYS A 197 -18.87 -6.38 17.90
N GLN A 198 -19.70 -5.82 17.03
CA GLN A 198 -21.15 -6.08 17.01
C GLN A 198 -21.48 -7.56 16.81
N LEU A 199 -20.71 -8.29 16.00
CA LEU A 199 -20.83 -9.74 15.87
C LEU A 199 -20.45 -10.48 17.16
N LEU A 200 -19.38 -10.08 17.85
CA LEU A 200 -18.98 -10.68 19.13
C LEU A 200 -20.00 -10.39 20.25
N ASP A 201 -20.50 -9.16 20.33
CA ASP A 201 -21.56 -8.77 21.26
C ASP A 201 -22.86 -9.57 20.97
N PHE A 202 -23.22 -9.74 19.69
CA PHE A 202 -24.36 -10.58 19.26
C PHE A 202 -24.17 -12.06 19.63
N PHE A 203 -23.01 -12.66 19.33
CA PHE A 203 -22.72 -14.05 19.70
C PHE A 203 -22.73 -14.25 21.23
N ALA A 204 -22.29 -13.27 22.01
CA ALA A 204 -22.41 -13.32 23.47
C ALA A 204 -23.88 -13.34 23.93
N THR A 205 -24.75 -12.54 23.32
CA THR A 205 -26.20 -12.57 23.62
C THR A 205 -26.88 -13.86 23.18
N GLU A 206 -26.52 -14.43 22.01
CA GLU A 206 -27.04 -15.73 21.58
C GLU A 206 -26.62 -16.87 22.52
N MET A 207 -25.35 -16.92 22.93
CA MET A 207 -24.88 -17.93 23.89
C MET A 207 -25.57 -17.79 25.25
N ALA A 208 -25.88 -16.57 25.70
CA ALA A 208 -26.67 -16.33 26.91
C ALA A 208 -28.14 -16.80 26.75
N ASN A 209 -28.78 -16.55 25.59
CA ASN A 209 -30.13 -17.03 25.28
C ASN A 209 -30.20 -18.56 25.28
N ILE A 210 -29.25 -19.23 24.62
CA ILE A 210 -29.15 -20.69 24.56
C ILE A 210 -28.97 -21.30 25.97
N GLN A 211 -28.18 -20.64 26.83
CA GLN A 211 -28.01 -21.09 28.21
C GLN A 211 -29.29 -20.90 29.03
N ALA A 212 -29.95 -19.74 28.93
CA ALA A 212 -31.23 -19.49 29.60
C ALA A 212 -32.34 -20.47 29.15
N GLN A 213 -32.37 -20.86 27.87
CA GLN A 213 -33.27 -21.90 27.36
C GLN A 213 -32.98 -23.27 27.98
N ARG A 214 -31.71 -23.66 28.12
CA ARG A 214 -31.31 -24.91 28.81
C ARG A 214 -31.74 -24.92 30.26
N ASP A 215 -31.51 -23.82 30.99
CA ASP A 215 -31.89 -23.69 32.39
C ASP A 215 -33.42 -23.70 32.57
N ALA A 216 -34.17 -23.12 31.63
CA ALA A 216 -35.63 -23.18 31.57
C ALA A 216 -36.16 -24.59 31.30
N CYS A 217 -35.56 -25.36 30.38
CA CYS A 217 -35.90 -26.77 30.17
C CYS A 217 -35.61 -27.60 31.43
N ALA A 218 -34.43 -27.46 32.04
CA ALA A 218 -34.10 -28.13 33.29
C ALA A 218 -35.04 -27.75 34.45
N ALA A 219 -35.61 -26.54 34.46
CA ALA A 219 -36.66 -26.16 35.40
C ALA A 219 -38.04 -26.76 35.06
N ALA A 220 -38.38 -26.90 33.76
CA ALA A 220 -39.59 -27.55 33.31
C ALA A 220 -39.61 -29.06 33.65
N ASP A 221 -38.49 -29.76 33.45
CA ASP A 221 -38.34 -31.18 33.81
C ASP A 221 -38.48 -31.41 35.32
N ARG A 222 -37.87 -30.56 36.14
CA ARG A 222 -38.05 -30.58 37.60
C ARG A 222 -39.52 -30.40 37.99
N ARG A 223 -40.24 -29.45 37.37
CA ARG A 223 -41.70 -29.27 37.57
C ARG A 223 -42.52 -30.47 37.07
N ALA A 224 -42.11 -31.13 35.98
CA ALA A 224 -42.76 -32.32 35.45
C ALA A 224 -42.49 -33.59 36.29
N ALA A 225 -41.36 -33.67 37.00
CA ALA A 225 -41.11 -34.70 38.01
C ALA A 225 -42.03 -34.51 39.24
N VAL A 226 -42.09 -33.29 39.80
CA VAL A 226 -42.97 -32.98 40.94
C VAL A 226 -44.44 -33.27 40.62
N ARG A 227 -44.96 -32.86 39.45
CA ARG A 227 -46.34 -33.18 39.06
C ARG A 227 -46.62 -34.67 38.92
N ARG A 228 -45.64 -35.48 38.48
CA ARG A 228 -45.78 -36.95 38.41
C ARG A 228 -45.82 -37.62 39.78
N ILE A 229 -45.20 -37.01 40.80
CA ILE A 229 -45.32 -37.44 42.20
C ILE A 229 -46.71 -37.06 42.73
N GLN A 230 -47.15 -35.81 42.51
CA GLN A 230 -48.42 -35.28 42.99
C GLN A 230 -49.65 -36.06 42.47
N VAL A 231 -49.73 -36.30 41.15
CA VAL A 231 -50.88 -36.96 40.50
C VAL A 231 -51.06 -38.41 40.96
N ARG A 232 -50.00 -39.06 41.45
CA ARG A 232 -50.04 -40.45 41.92
C ARG A 232 -50.74 -40.61 43.28
N MET A 233 -51.13 -39.52 43.95
CA MET A 233 -51.75 -39.55 45.28
C MET A 233 -53.25 -39.22 45.32
N THR A 234 -53.89 -38.80 44.21
CA THR A 234 -55.15 -38.02 44.30
C THR A 234 -56.29 -38.41 43.35
N ASN A 235 -56.55 -39.70 43.06
CA ASN A 235 -57.83 -40.07 42.41
C ASN A 235 -58.29 -41.55 42.58
N PRO A 236 -59.44 -41.80 43.25
CA PRO A 236 -60.11 -43.11 43.27
C PRO A 236 -61.61 -43.08 42.89
N LYS A 237 -62.00 -43.82 41.83
CA LYS A 237 -63.39 -44.15 41.41
C LYS A 237 -64.23 -42.94 40.91
N GLY A 238 -65.36 -43.08 40.21
CA GLY A 238 -66.07 -44.28 39.73
C GLY A 238 -67.13 -43.95 38.65
N PHE A 239 -67.76 -44.98 38.08
CA PHE A 239 -68.83 -44.91 37.05
C PHE A 239 -70.22 -44.81 37.68
N GLU A 240 -71.23 -44.25 36.98
CA GLU A 240 -72.61 -44.80 36.98
C GLU A 240 -73.50 -44.26 35.83
N LEU A 241 -74.74 -44.79 35.70
CA LEU A 241 -75.57 -44.76 34.49
C LEU A 241 -77.09 -44.60 34.82
N CYS A 242 -77.93 -44.01 33.95
CA CYS A 242 -79.39 -43.95 34.15
C CYS A 242 -80.26 -43.84 32.86
N VAL A 243 -81.59 -44.07 32.95
CA VAL A 243 -82.38 -44.83 31.93
C VAL A 243 -83.92 -44.60 32.12
N VAL A 244 -84.88 -44.43 31.16
CA VAL A 244 -84.87 -44.31 29.66
C VAL A 244 -85.93 -43.35 29.00
N PRO A 245 -87.29 -43.52 29.06
CA PRO A 245 -88.07 -43.53 27.79
C PRO A 245 -89.35 -42.67 27.61
N ARG A 246 -89.63 -42.29 26.36
CA ARG A 246 -90.98 -42.29 25.70
C ARG A 246 -90.81 -42.59 24.19
N LYS A 247 -91.43 -43.66 23.66
CA LYS A 247 -90.76 -44.49 22.63
C LYS A 247 -91.35 -44.58 21.21
N ARG A 248 -92.50 -43.97 20.85
CA ARG A 248 -93.17 -44.23 19.55
C ARG A 248 -93.22 -43.09 18.52
N VAL A 249 -93.43 -41.82 18.90
CA VAL A 249 -93.42 -40.70 17.92
C VAL A 249 -92.02 -40.45 17.36
N ILE A 250 -91.00 -40.52 18.24
CA ILE A 250 -89.58 -40.29 17.89
C ILE A 250 -89.10 -41.23 16.77
N GLN A 251 -89.60 -42.47 16.68
CA GLN A 251 -89.08 -43.47 15.72
C GLN A 251 -89.29 -43.10 14.24
N ARG A 252 -90.32 -42.32 13.89
CA ARG A 252 -90.53 -41.89 12.50
C ARG A 252 -89.55 -40.78 12.13
N CYS A 253 -89.51 -39.71 12.92
CA CYS A 253 -88.56 -38.62 12.76
C CYS A 253 -87.11 -39.11 12.80
N TYR A 254 -86.78 -40.07 13.67
CA TYR A 254 -85.45 -40.69 13.74
C TYR A 254 -85.09 -41.45 12.46
N ARG A 255 -86.03 -42.15 11.80
CA ARG A 255 -85.75 -42.85 10.53
C ARG A 255 -85.47 -41.86 9.40
N GLU A 256 -86.29 -40.83 9.25
CA GLU A 256 -86.13 -39.79 8.22
C GLU A 256 -84.91 -38.89 8.47
N HIS A 257 -84.59 -38.63 9.74
CA HIS A 257 -83.36 -37.93 10.11
C HIS A 257 -82.13 -38.82 9.87
N LYS A 258 -82.20 -40.13 10.17
CA LYS A 258 -81.10 -41.08 9.95
C LYS A 258 -80.79 -41.26 8.47
N THR A 259 -81.79 -41.38 7.58
CA THR A 259 -81.52 -41.45 6.13
C THR A 259 -80.88 -40.17 5.61
N LYS A 260 -81.40 -38.98 5.98
CA LYS A 260 -80.82 -37.68 5.62
C LYS A 260 -79.42 -37.43 6.20
N VAL A 261 -79.08 -38.05 7.34
CA VAL A 261 -77.73 -38.04 7.91
C VAL A 261 -76.81 -38.99 7.15
N VAL A 262 -77.26 -40.22 6.85
CA VAL A 262 -76.44 -41.19 6.10
C VAL A 262 -76.12 -40.69 4.68
N THR A 263 -77.06 -40.06 3.97
CA THR A 263 -76.74 -39.47 2.65
C THR A 263 -75.74 -38.32 2.78
N LYS A 264 -75.98 -37.36 3.70
CA LYS A 264 -75.05 -36.25 3.94
C LYS A 264 -73.67 -36.70 4.41
N GLN A 265 -73.58 -37.82 5.14
CA GLN A 265 -72.31 -38.41 5.53
C GLN A 265 -71.61 -38.98 4.31
N ALA A 266 -72.28 -39.79 3.48
CA ALA A 266 -71.69 -40.32 2.24
C ALA A 266 -71.26 -39.22 1.26
N ASP A 267 -72.03 -38.13 1.14
CA ASP A 267 -71.65 -36.95 0.34
C ASP A 267 -70.38 -36.26 0.88
N ALA A 268 -70.27 -36.14 2.22
CA ALA A 268 -69.10 -35.59 2.88
C ALA A 268 -67.87 -36.51 2.78
N ASP A 269 -68.04 -37.81 2.99
CA ASP A 269 -66.98 -38.82 2.88
C ASP A 269 -66.39 -38.87 1.45
N ASN A 270 -67.23 -38.69 0.42
CA ASN A 270 -66.82 -38.59 -0.98
C ASN A 270 -66.06 -37.28 -1.28
N TYR A 271 -66.52 -36.14 -0.73
CA TYR A 271 -65.79 -34.87 -0.82
C TYR A 271 -64.43 -34.93 -0.12
N ASP A 272 -64.35 -35.60 1.03
CA ASP A 272 -63.12 -35.85 1.77
C ASP A 272 -62.15 -36.74 0.98
N TYR A 273 -62.64 -37.78 0.30
CA TYR A 273 -61.83 -38.63 -0.57
C TYR A 273 -61.22 -37.83 -1.75
N GLN A 274 -62.03 -37.03 -2.44
CA GLN A 274 -61.55 -36.16 -3.53
C GLN A 274 -60.54 -35.11 -3.06
N ARG A 275 -60.72 -34.57 -1.83
CA ARG A 275 -59.71 -33.70 -1.21
C ARG A 275 -58.39 -34.43 -1.01
N VAL A 276 -58.41 -35.65 -0.47
CA VAL A 276 -57.20 -36.46 -0.22
C VAL A 276 -56.48 -36.82 -1.53
N GLU A 277 -57.19 -37.15 -2.61
CA GLU A 277 -56.57 -37.37 -3.93
C GLU A 277 -55.93 -36.10 -4.50
N MET A 278 -56.58 -34.94 -4.35
CA MET A 278 -56.03 -33.64 -4.76
C MET A 278 -54.85 -33.20 -3.90
N GLU A 279 -54.79 -33.58 -2.62
CA GLU A 279 -53.63 -33.37 -1.74
C GLU A 279 -52.48 -34.32 -2.09
N MET A 280 -52.76 -35.61 -2.33
CA MET A 280 -51.76 -36.61 -2.73
C MET A 280 -51.12 -36.26 -4.08
N THR A 281 -51.92 -35.86 -5.08
CA THR A 281 -51.39 -35.43 -6.39
C THR A 281 -50.56 -34.16 -6.31
N ARG A 282 -50.91 -33.20 -5.45
CA ARG A 282 -50.07 -32.02 -5.14
C ARG A 282 -48.74 -32.45 -4.48
N MET A 283 -48.77 -33.35 -3.50
CA MET A 283 -47.56 -33.86 -2.84
C MET A 283 -46.62 -34.56 -3.83
N LEU A 284 -47.16 -35.36 -4.76
CA LEU A 284 -46.37 -35.97 -5.84
C LEU A 284 -45.76 -34.93 -6.78
N GLN A 285 -46.50 -33.88 -7.16
CA GLN A 285 -45.95 -32.78 -7.98
C GLN A 285 -44.86 -31.98 -7.26
N VAL A 286 -44.98 -31.78 -5.94
CA VAL A 286 -43.94 -31.13 -5.12
C VAL A 286 -42.69 -32.00 -5.04
N ALA A 287 -42.85 -33.31 -4.81
CA ALA A 287 -41.72 -34.25 -4.79
C ALA A 287 -41.00 -34.36 -6.14
N GLU A 288 -41.75 -34.32 -7.25
CA GLU A 288 -41.17 -34.38 -8.59
C GLU A 288 -40.42 -33.09 -8.97
N ARG A 289 -40.90 -31.92 -8.53
CA ARG A 289 -40.13 -30.66 -8.63
C ARG A 289 -38.86 -30.70 -7.81
N ALA A 290 -38.94 -31.10 -6.53
CA ALA A 290 -37.77 -31.20 -5.66
C ALA A 290 -36.67 -32.13 -6.24
N ARG A 291 -37.04 -33.20 -6.96
CA ARG A 291 -36.10 -34.05 -7.71
C ARG A 291 -35.45 -33.34 -8.89
N GLN A 292 -36.20 -32.53 -9.64
CA GLN A 292 -35.70 -31.75 -10.77
C GLN A 292 -34.78 -30.61 -10.29
N ASP A 293 -35.18 -29.90 -9.23
CA ASP A 293 -34.40 -28.84 -8.60
C ASP A 293 -33.10 -29.39 -8.01
N HIS A 294 -33.13 -30.56 -7.35
CA HIS A 294 -31.93 -31.24 -6.87
C HIS A 294 -30.98 -31.63 -8.02
N ARG A 295 -31.50 -32.18 -9.12
CA ARG A 295 -30.68 -32.49 -10.31
C ARG A 295 -30.05 -31.23 -10.89
N ALA A 296 -30.80 -30.14 -11.01
CA ALA A 296 -30.29 -28.86 -11.51
C ALA A 296 -29.19 -28.28 -10.59
N ALA A 297 -29.39 -28.33 -9.27
CA ALA A 297 -28.41 -27.89 -8.28
C ALA A 297 -27.12 -28.72 -8.31
N VAL A 298 -27.22 -30.05 -8.48
CA VAL A 298 -26.05 -30.93 -8.62
C VAL A 298 -25.26 -30.62 -9.90
N THR A 299 -25.94 -30.43 -11.03
CA THR A 299 -25.28 -30.02 -12.29
C THR A 299 -24.59 -28.66 -12.13
N ALA A 300 -25.30 -27.66 -11.60
CA ALA A 300 -24.76 -26.32 -11.38
C ALA A 300 -23.56 -26.32 -10.42
N TYR A 301 -23.56 -27.18 -9.38
CA TYR A 301 -22.40 -27.37 -8.51
C TYR A 301 -21.18 -27.91 -9.26
N TYR A 302 -21.36 -28.96 -10.08
CA TYR A 302 -20.24 -29.53 -10.84
C TYR A 302 -19.72 -28.59 -11.94
N ASP A 303 -20.59 -27.81 -12.57
CA ASP A 303 -20.19 -26.79 -13.55
C ASP A 303 -19.50 -25.59 -12.87
N GLN A 304 -19.95 -25.14 -11.70
CA GLN A 304 -19.21 -24.14 -10.92
C GLN A 304 -17.83 -24.66 -10.51
N VAL A 305 -17.71 -25.91 -10.03
CA VAL A 305 -16.41 -26.52 -9.71
C VAL A 305 -15.50 -26.58 -10.94
N ARG A 306 -16.06 -26.87 -12.13
CA ARG A 306 -15.34 -26.84 -13.40
C ARG A 306 -14.81 -25.43 -13.69
N GLU A 307 -15.67 -24.42 -13.68
CA GLU A 307 -15.31 -23.01 -13.90
C GLU A 307 -14.24 -22.52 -12.90
N ASP A 308 -14.38 -22.85 -11.60
CA ASP A 308 -13.39 -22.50 -10.58
C ASP A 308 -12.03 -23.19 -10.80
N THR A 309 -12.01 -24.44 -11.28
CA THR A 309 -10.74 -25.11 -11.66
C THR A 309 -10.09 -24.51 -12.90
N GLU A 310 -10.87 -24.19 -13.94
CA GLU A 310 -10.37 -23.54 -15.16
C GLU A 310 -9.85 -22.12 -14.86
N ALA A 311 -10.59 -21.35 -14.06
CA ALA A 311 -10.19 -20.03 -13.59
C ALA A 311 -8.92 -20.09 -12.71
N LYS A 312 -8.71 -21.16 -11.94
CA LYS A 312 -7.48 -21.38 -11.18
C LYS A 312 -6.29 -21.66 -12.11
N VAL A 313 -6.42 -22.57 -13.07
CA VAL A 313 -5.35 -22.87 -14.06
C VAL A 313 -5.01 -21.64 -14.90
N ALA A 314 -6.01 -20.82 -15.26
CA ALA A 314 -5.80 -19.53 -15.93
C ALA A 314 -4.99 -18.54 -15.07
N ARG A 315 -5.26 -18.47 -13.75
CA ARG A 315 -4.45 -17.65 -12.81
C ARG A 315 -3.03 -18.19 -12.67
N ASP A 316 -2.86 -19.50 -12.47
CA ASP A 316 -1.54 -20.12 -12.30
C ASP A 316 -0.63 -19.92 -13.52
N THR A 317 -1.18 -19.99 -14.74
CA THR A 317 -0.42 -19.72 -15.98
C THR A 317 -0.11 -18.23 -16.19
N ILE A 318 -0.99 -17.31 -15.77
CA ILE A 318 -0.73 -15.87 -15.73
C ILE A 318 0.40 -15.55 -14.73
N ASP A 319 0.36 -16.14 -13.54
CA ASP A 319 1.36 -15.91 -12.50
C ASP A 319 2.71 -16.54 -12.82
N ALA A 320 2.74 -17.69 -13.51
CA ALA A 320 3.97 -18.23 -14.08
C ALA A 320 4.64 -17.23 -15.06
N ARG A 321 3.85 -16.61 -15.94
CA ARG A 321 4.35 -15.56 -16.87
C ARG A 321 4.80 -14.32 -16.11
N HIS A 322 4.06 -13.86 -15.09
CA HIS A 322 4.49 -12.73 -14.25
C HIS A 322 5.80 -13.01 -13.52
N LYS A 323 5.98 -14.21 -12.94
CA LYS A 323 7.23 -14.61 -12.27
C LYS A 323 8.44 -14.53 -13.22
N VAL A 324 8.30 -14.98 -14.47
CA VAL A 324 9.35 -14.85 -15.50
C VAL A 324 9.66 -13.38 -15.82
N VAL A 325 8.64 -12.53 -15.99
CA VAL A 325 8.83 -11.09 -16.24
C VAL A 325 9.50 -10.37 -15.07
N VAL A 326 9.13 -10.71 -13.83
CA VAL A 326 9.75 -10.16 -12.61
C VAL A 326 11.22 -10.59 -12.51
N ARG A 327 11.52 -11.89 -12.63
CA ARG A 327 12.92 -12.40 -12.60
C ARG A 327 13.77 -11.83 -13.73
N ARG A 328 13.20 -11.56 -14.90
CA ARG A 328 13.90 -10.87 -15.99
C ARG A 328 14.24 -9.42 -15.60
N ARG A 329 13.27 -8.66 -15.09
CA ARG A 329 13.49 -7.28 -14.61
C ARG A 329 14.49 -7.19 -13.47
N GLU A 330 14.48 -8.13 -12.53
CA GLU A 330 15.48 -8.21 -11.47
C GLU A 330 16.90 -8.32 -12.03
N ARG A 331 17.12 -9.16 -13.05
CA ARG A 331 18.42 -9.29 -13.74
C ARG A 331 18.80 -8.02 -14.51
N GLU A 332 17.85 -7.41 -15.21
CA GLU A 332 18.06 -6.15 -15.93
C GLU A 332 18.45 -5.01 -14.96
N TRP A 333 17.77 -4.89 -13.82
CA TRP A 333 18.13 -3.94 -12.76
C TRP A 333 19.46 -4.28 -12.08
N ALA A 334 19.75 -5.54 -11.80
CA ALA A 334 21.04 -5.96 -11.23
C ALA A 334 22.20 -5.62 -12.17
N ALA A 335 22.04 -5.81 -13.49
CA ALA A 335 23.04 -5.42 -14.49
C ALA A 335 23.24 -3.89 -14.53
N ILE A 336 22.16 -3.10 -14.49
CA ILE A 336 22.23 -1.63 -14.42
C ILE A 336 22.96 -1.17 -13.15
N LEU A 337 22.67 -1.77 -11.99
CA LEU A 337 23.33 -1.44 -10.72
C LEU A 337 24.80 -1.85 -10.72
N ALA A 338 25.14 -3.03 -11.26
CA ALA A 338 26.52 -3.48 -11.42
C ALA A 338 27.31 -2.56 -12.35
N GLN A 339 26.72 -2.13 -13.48
CA GLN A 339 27.35 -1.19 -14.42
C GLN A 339 27.55 0.20 -13.78
N ARG A 340 26.56 0.69 -13.01
CA ARG A 340 26.67 1.95 -12.24
C ARG A 340 27.78 1.86 -11.20
N LYS A 341 27.88 0.75 -10.47
CA LYS A 341 28.97 0.52 -9.51
C LYS A 341 30.34 0.48 -10.21
N ALA A 342 30.49 -0.32 -11.26
CA ALA A 342 31.75 -0.44 -12.00
C ALA A 342 32.23 0.90 -12.59
N LYS A 343 31.30 1.76 -13.07
CA LYS A 343 31.62 3.13 -13.49
C LYS A 343 32.14 3.98 -12.33
N LEU A 344 31.47 3.95 -11.17
CA LEU A 344 31.87 4.72 -9.98
C LEU A 344 33.22 4.23 -9.43
N ASP A 345 33.43 2.92 -9.37
CA ASP A 345 34.69 2.30 -8.96
C ASP A 345 35.83 2.74 -9.91
N ALA A 346 35.62 2.70 -11.23
CA ALA A 346 36.62 3.12 -12.24
C ALA A 346 36.92 4.64 -12.23
N VAL A 347 35.92 5.49 -11.94
CA VAL A 347 36.16 6.92 -11.70
C VAL A 347 36.99 7.11 -10.42
N SER A 348 36.71 6.33 -9.37
CA SER A 348 37.44 6.42 -8.11
C SER A 348 38.90 5.94 -8.21
N THR A 349 39.21 4.96 -9.08
CA THR A 349 40.60 4.58 -9.36
C THR A 349 41.25 5.65 -10.22
N SER A 350 40.64 6.06 -11.34
CA SER A 350 41.22 7.09 -12.22
C SER A 350 41.51 8.41 -11.49
N LYS A 351 40.69 8.84 -10.51
CA LYS A 351 41.01 9.99 -9.65
C LYS A 351 42.22 9.75 -8.75
N ARG A 352 42.36 8.56 -8.15
CA ARG A 352 43.53 8.16 -7.35
C ARG A 352 44.80 8.12 -8.20
N ASP A 353 44.73 7.49 -9.37
CA ASP A 353 45.86 7.34 -10.30
C ASP A 353 46.33 8.71 -10.81
N ARG A 354 45.39 9.60 -11.19
CA ARG A 354 45.69 10.99 -11.56
C ARG A 354 46.28 11.81 -10.42
N LYS A 355 45.94 11.54 -9.16
CA LYS A 355 46.59 12.20 -8.02
C LYS A 355 48.01 11.65 -7.83
N ALA A 356 48.18 10.33 -7.79
CA ALA A 356 49.49 9.70 -7.60
C ALA A 356 50.51 10.14 -8.68
N ALA A 357 50.07 10.27 -9.95
CA ALA A 357 50.90 10.80 -11.03
C ALA A 357 51.33 12.26 -10.77
N ARG A 358 50.39 13.15 -10.42
CA ARG A 358 50.66 14.55 -10.06
C ARG A 358 51.60 14.66 -8.86
N ASP A 359 51.38 13.86 -7.82
CA ASP A 359 52.21 13.83 -6.62
C ASP A 359 53.67 13.43 -6.92
N VAL A 360 53.90 12.54 -7.91
CA VAL A 360 55.25 12.16 -8.37
C VAL A 360 55.88 13.26 -9.24
N GLU A 361 55.15 13.81 -10.20
CA GLU A 361 55.59 14.92 -11.05
C GLU A 361 56.04 16.11 -10.20
N TRP A 362 55.23 16.50 -9.21
CA TRP A 362 55.56 17.63 -8.34
C TRP A 362 56.72 17.36 -7.38
N ARG A 363 56.92 16.11 -6.90
CA ARG A 363 58.14 15.76 -6.16
C ARG A 363 59.39 15.95 -7.03
N GLN A 364 59.36 15.48 -8.27
CA GLN A 364 60.47 15.67 -9.22
C GLN A 364 60.72 17.16 -9.51
N LYS A 365 59.66 17.96 -9.67
CA LYS A 365 59.72 19.42 -9.89
C LYS A 365 60.21 20.21 -8.66
N ILE A 366 59.91 19.73 -7.46
CA ILE A 366 60.40 20.28 -6.19
C ILE A 366 61.92 20.00 -6.06
N GLU A 367 62.36 18.78 -6.35
CA GLU A 367 63.79 18.43 -6.30
C GLU A 367 64.62 19.13 -7.38
N SER A 368 64.12 19.22 -8.62
CA SER A 368 64.84 19.89 -9.70
C SER A 368 64.98 21.40 -9.46
N ARG A 369 63.97 22.07 -8.86
CA ARG A 369 64.08 23.46 -8.39
C ARG A 369 65.08 23.61 -7.24
N ALA A 370 65.12 22.67 -6.30
CA ALA A 370 66.09 22.69 -5.21
C ALA A 370 67.53 22.59 -5.73
N LEU A 371 67.80 21.64 -6.62
CA LEU A 371 69.11 21.47 -7.26
C LEU A 371 69.50 22.69 -8.11
N ALA A 372 68.59 23.21 -8.95
CA ALA A 372 68.84 24.42 -9.74
C ALA A 372 69.09 25.65 -8.85
N ARG A 373 68.42 25.76 -7.70
CA ARG A 373 68.69 26.80 -6.69
C ARG A 373 70.09 26.63 -6.10
N ARG A 374 70.47 25.43 -5.66
CA ARG A 374 71.82 25.13 -5.14
C ARG A 374 72.89 25.51 -6.16
N ASP A 375 72.73 25.07 -7.40
CA ASP A 375 73.74 25.24 -8.44
C ASP A 375 73.89 26.71 -8.84
N LYS A 376 72.79 27.49 -8.87
CA LYS A 376 72.88 28.95 -8.97
C LYS A 376 73.64 29.56 -7.79
N LEU A 377 73.36 29.16 -6.55
CA LEU A 377 74.02 29.74 -5.36
C LEU A 377 75.52 29.43 -5.34
N VAL A 378 75.93 28.22 -5.75
CA VAL A 378 77.34 27.84 -5.94
C VAL A 378 78.00 28.69 -7.03
N GLN A 379 77.34 28.87 -8.18
CA GLN A 379 77.85 29.76 -9.24
C GLN A 379 78.02 31.20 -8.74
N VAL A 380 77.04 31.76 -8.01
CA VAL A 380 77.10 33.12 -7.46
C VAL A 380 78.24 33.28 -6.45
N LEU A 381 78.49 32.30 -5.58
CA LEU A 381 79.63 32.33 -4.66
C LEU A 381 80.98 32.41 -5.43
N LEU A 382 81.13 31.63 -6.51
CA LEU A 382 82.34 31.60 -7.33
C LEU A 382 82.50 32.85 -8.22
N ARG A 383 81.46 33.19 -9.00
CA ARG A 383 81.41 34.31 -9.96
C ARG A 383 79.99 34.90 -10.05
N PRO A 384 79.72 36.04 -9.39
CA PRO A 384 78.56 36.87 -9.70
C PRO A 384 78.62 37.33 -11.16
N ASN A 385 77.49 37.26 -11.88
CA ASN A 385 77.39 37.72 -13.27
C ASN A 385 76.42 38.92 -13.42
N SER A 386 75.78 39.34 -12.32
CA SER A 386 74.83 40.45 -12.25
C SER A 386 74.98 41.18 -10.90
N LYS A 387 74.59 42.47 -10.86
CA LYS A 387 74.46 43.23 -9.60
C LYS A 387 73.51 42.55 -8.61
N ASP A 388 72.47 41.87 -9.10
CA ASP A 388 71.55 41.10 -8.25
C ASP A 388 72.28 39.91 -7.60
N ASP A 389 73.18 39.26 -8.34
CA ASP A 389 73.99 38.16 -7.81
C ASP A 389 75.02 38.67 -6.78
N ASP A 390 75.52 39.90 -6.88
CA ASP A 390 76.34 40.53 -5.83
C ASP A 390 75.54 40.76 -4.53
N THR A 391 74.28 41.20 -4.62
CA THR A 391 73.39 41.30 -3.44
C THR A 391 73.08 39.92 -2.85
N LEU A 392 72.94 38.90 -3.69
CA LEU A 392 72.73 37.52 -3.26
C LEU A 392 74.00 36.96 -2.59
N LYS A 393 75.19 37.23 -3.14
CA LYS A 393 76.49 36.81 -2.60
C LYS A 393 76.76 37.45 -1.24
N THR A 394 76.53 38.74 -1.09
CA THR A 394 76.69 39.44 0.19
C THR A 394 75.73 38.90 1.25
N ALA A 395 74.47 38.65 0.91
CA ALA A 395 73.49 38.00 1.80
C ALA A 395 73.88 36.54 2.17
N LEU A 396 74.46 35.78 1.23
CA LEU A 396 75.00 34.44 1.50
C LEU A 396 76.19 34.48 2.45
N LEU A 397 77.15 35.38 2.24
CA LEU A 397 78.35 35.49 3.07
C LEU A 397 78.02 35.80 4.54
N VAL A 398 77.00 36.62 4.80
CA VAL A 398 76.48 36.88 6.15
C VAL A 398 75.92 35.62 6.81
N LYS A 399 75.15 34.81 6.06
CA LYS A 399 74.64 33.51 6.55
C LYS A 399 75.77 32.51 6.82
N LEU A 400 76.79 32.50 5.95
CA LEU A 400 77.93 31.58 5.99
C LEU A 400 78.85 31.88 7.18
N ASP A 401 79.15 33.15 7.46
CA ASP A 401 79.87 33.57 8.68
C ASP A 401 79.07 33.25 9.96
N ALA A 402 77.76 33.47 9.98
CA ALA A 402 76.90 33.10 11.11
C ALA A 402 76.90 31.58 11.39
N LYS A 403 76.79 30.75 10.34
CA LYS A 403 76.88 29.28 10.44
C LYS A 403 78.29 28.81 10.82
N TYR A 404 79.34 29.41 10.27
CA TYR A 404 80.73 29.12 10.66
C TYR A 404 80.97 29.43 12.15
N LYS A 405 80.47 30.56 12.66
CA LYS A 405 80.52 30.91 14.09
C LYS A 405 79.78 29.89 14.95
N HIS A 406 78.60 29.44 14.53
CA HIS A 406 77.83 28.40 15.23
C HIS A 406 78.57 27.05 15.25
N ILE A 407 79.07 26.59 14.11
CA ILE A 407 79.86 25.35 13.98
C ILE A 407 81.11 25.43 14.86
N LYS A 408 81.87 26.52 14.78
CA LYS A 408 83.07 26.75 15.60
C LYS A 408 82.79 26.75 17.11
N ALA A 409 81.64 27.29 17.53
CA ALA A 409 81.20 27.23 18.92
C ALA A 409 80.83 25.79 19.34
N SER A 410 80.13 25.04 18.47
CA SER A 410 79.75 23.64 18.70
C SER A 410 80.97 22.73 18.85
N TYR A 411 81.96 22.79 17.94
CA TYR A 411 83.18 21.98 18.04
C TYR A 411 84.06 22.38 19.23
N LYS A 412 84.11 23.67 19.60
CA LYS A 412 84.76 24.11 20.84
C LYS A 412 84.08 23.53 22.08
N ALA A 413 82.76 23.34 22.07
CA ALA A 413 82.01 22.75 23.19
C ALA A 413 82.15 21.22 23.28
N THR A 414 82.34 20.51 22.16
CA THR A 414 82.59 19.06 22.15
C THR A 414 84.05 18.69 22.42
N GLY A 415 84.97 19.66 22.43
CA GLY A 415 86.40 19.44 22.63
C GLY A 415 87.12 18.83 21.42
N ILE A 416 86.43 18.67 20.29
CA ILE A 416 86.99 18.06 19.07
C ILE A 416 87.66 19.15 18.22
N SER A 417 88.96 18.98 17.96
CA SER A 417 89.71 19.85 17.05
C SER A 417 89.31 19.59 15.59
N MET A 418 89.17 20.65 14.80
CA MET A 418 88.79 20.62 13.38
C MET A 418 89.47 21.75 12.62
N ALA A 419 89.81 21.56 11.35
CA ALA A 419 90.47 22.60 10.57
C ALA A 419 89.51 23.76 10.24
N SER A 420 90.05 24.98 10.13
CA SER A 420 89.21 26.14 9.81
C SER A 420 88.60 26.08 8.40
N ALA A 421 89.26 25.39 7.46
CA ALA A 421 88.71 25.13 6.13
C ALA A 421 87.51 24.17 6.21
N GLU A 422 87.66 23.01 6.86
CA GLU A 422 86.57 22.04 7.04
C GLU A 422 85.33 22.65 7.74
N MET A 423 85.54 23.51 8.73
CA MET A 423 84.44 24.25 9.39
C MET A 423 83.77 25.28 8.47
N GLN A 424 84.51 25.87 7.52
CA GLN A 424 83.94 26.74 6.50
C GLN A 424 83.20 25.93 5.43
N ASP A 425 83.75 24.82 4.95
CA ASP A 425 83.13 23.93 3.95
C ASP A 425 81.79 23.38 4.45
N ARG A 426 81.76 22.94 5.72
CA ARG A 426 80.51 22.55 6.41
C ARG A 426 79.53 23.73 6.52
N ALA A 427 80.00 24.93 6.82
CA ALA A 427 79.15 26.12 6.82
C ALA A 427 78.58 26.45 5.43
N GLN A 428 79.35 26.27 4.34
CA GLN A 428 78.85 26.46 2.97
C GLN A 428 77.77 25.42 2.65
N HIS A 429 78.08 24.14 2.92
CA HIS A 429 77.18 23.02 2.71
C HIS A 429 75.84 23.23 3.44
N ASP A 430 75.88 23.58 4.72
CA ASP A 430 74.67 23.73 5.53
C ASP A 430 73.84 24.97 5.13
N VAL A 431 74.46 26.06 4.68
CA VAL A 431 73.73 27.21 4.10
C VAL A 431 73.08 26.84 2.77
N LEU A 432 73.75 26.03 1.93
CA LEU A 432 73.18 25.55 0.67
C LEU A 432 72.04 24.55 0.89
N LEU A 433 72.11 23.69 1.91
CA LEU A 433 71.00 22.82 2.32
C LEU A 433 69.80 23.64 2.82
N ASP A 434 70.01 24.64 3.69
CA ASP A 434 68.95 25.52 4.18
C ASP A 434 68.23 26.25 3.03
N GLU A 435 68.99 26.78 2.06
CA GLU A 435 68.43 27.47 0.88
C GLU A 435 67.68 26.51 -0.06
N MET A 436 68.14 25.25 -0.21
CA MET A 436 67.39 24.23 -0.93
C MET A 436 66.07 23.89 -0.23
N GLU A 437 66.07 23.70 1.09
CA GLU A 437 64.85 23.37 1.82
C GLU A 437 63.87 24.55 1.87
N ALA A 438 64.38 25.79 1.87
CA ALA A 438 63.55 26.99 1.68
C ALA A 438 62.92 27.05 0.27
N GLU A 439 63.61 26.64 -0.78
CA GLU A 439 63.04 26.52 -2.14
C GLU A 439 62.03 25.38 -2.24
N ARG A 440 62.31 24.22 -1.63
CA ARG A 440 61.34 23.13 -1.48
C ARG A 440 60.10 23.60 -0.71
N GLY A 441 60.27 24.44 0.31
CA GLY A 441 59.18 25.09 1.04
C GLY A 441 58.29 25.94 0.14
N ARG A 442 58.88 26.84 -0.66
CA ARG A 442 58.16 27.66 -1.66
C ARG A 442 57.41 26.79 -2.67
N ALA A 443 58.09 25.82 -3.28
CA ALA A 443 57.49 24.94 -4.29
C ALA A 443 56.39 24.02 -3.72
N ARG A 444 56.46 23.64 -2.43
CA ARG A 444 55.37 22.94 -1.72
C ARG A 444 54.16 23.84 -1.48
N GLU A 445 54.34 25.13 -1.21
CA GLU A 445 53.23 26.08 -1.04
C GLU A 445 52.52 26.36 -2.37
N GLU A 446 53.29 26.60 -3.44
CA GLU A 446 52.76 26.69 -4.81
C GLU A 446 51.93 25.45 -5.18
N TRP A 447 52.41 24.25 -4.82
CA TRP A 447 51.65 23.01 -5.01
C TRP A 447 50.34 23.00 -4.20
N ARG A 448 50.31 23.41 -2.93
CA ARG A 448 49.06 23.48 -2.13
C ARG A 448 48.02 24.39 -2.79
N VAL A 449 48.44 25.57 -3.28
CA VAL A 449 47.54 26.52 -3.95
C VAL A 449 46.96 25.90 -5.23
N LEU A 450 47.78 25.19 -6.02
CA LEU A 450 47.32 24.48 -7.21
C LEU A 450 46.45 23.27 -6.87
N GLU A 451 46.75 22.51 -5.82
CA GLU A 451 45.92 21.40 -5.35
C GLU A 451 44.53 21.89 -4.92
N LEU A 452 44.44 23.04 -4.24
CA LEU A 452 43.16 23.69 -3.89
C LEU A 452 42.40 24.17 -5.13
N GLN A 453 43.08 24.74 -6.13
CA GLN A 453 42.45 25.14 -7.40
C GLN A 453 41.90 23.94 -8.18
N ILE A 454 42.68 22.86 -8.28
CA ILE A 454 42.24 21.63 -8.96
C ILE A 454 41.12 20.96 -8.17
N ALA A 455 41.18 20.91 -6.83
CA ALA A 455 40.11 20.36 -6.00
C ALA A 455 38.80 21.15 -6.14
N LYS A 456 38.88 22.48 -6.28
CA LYS A 456 37.71 23.31 -6.60
C LYS A 456 37.17 22.99 -8.00
N GLN A 457 38.03 22.93 -9.02
CA GLN A 457 37.60 22.62 -10.38
C GLN A 457 36.97 21.21 -10.47
N GLU A 458 37.58 20.19 -9.85
CA GLU A 458 37.05 18.83 -9.77
C GLU A 458 35.69 18.75 -9.02
N GLN A 459 35.33 19.78 -8.23
CA GLN A 459 34.03 19.91 -7.55
C GLN A 459 33.02 20.69 -8.41
N ASP A 460 33.42 21.83 -8.98
CA ASP A 460 32.60 22.63 -9.90
C ASP A 460 32.17 21.78 -11.12
N ASP A 461 33.09 21.01 -11.71
CA ASP A 461 32.81 20.05 -12.79
C ASP A 461 31.82 18.95 -12.35
N ALA A 462 32.01 18.40 -11.15
CA ALA A 462 31.14 17.34 -10.62
C ALA A 462 29.71 17.84 -10.30
N ASP A 463 29.55 19.11 -9.93
CA ASP A 463 28.22 19.72 -9.77
C ASP A 463 27.57 20.08 -11.11
N ASN A 464 28.34 20.47 -12.12
CA ASN A 464 27.85 20.61 -13.50
C ASN A 464 27.38 19.26 -14.09
N GLU A 465 28.10 18.16 -13.86
CA GLU A 465 27.67 16.81 -14.23
C GLU A 465 26.36 16.41 -13.51
N ARG A 466 26.21 16.76 -12.23
CA ARG A 466 24.97 16.50 -11.48
C ARG A 466 23.78 17.29 -12.01
N VAL A 467 23.95 18.58 -12.32
CA VAL A 467 22.90 19.44 -12.87
C VAL A 467 22.43 18.90 -14.23
N THR A 468 23.37 18.61 -15.14
CA THR A 468 23.04 18.09 -16.48
C THR A 468 22.39 16.69 -16.45
N GLU A 469 22.77 15.81 -15.52
CA GLU A 469 22.09 14.51 -15.32
C GLU A 469 20.67 14.69 -14.73
N ILE A 470 20.45 15.66 -13.84
CA ILE A 470 19.11 16.02 -13.32
C ILE A 470 18.24 16.59 -14.45
N GLU A 471 18.78 17.44 -15.31
CA GLU A 471 18.08 17.95 -16.50
C GLU A 471 17.76 16.84 -17.50
N ARG A 472 18.67 15.88 -17.71
CA ARG A 472 18.42 14.69 -18.55
C ARG A 472 17.29 13.83 -17.98
N GLU A 473 17.37 13.47 -16.70
CA GLU A 473 16.32 12.66 -16.05
C GLU A 473 14.96 13.38 -16.02
N THR A 474 14.91 14.68 -15.75
CA THR A 474 13.65 15.43 -15.73
C THR A 474 13.03 15.56 -17.12
N ASN A 475 13.83 15.79 -18.16
CA ASN A 475 13.37 15.74 -19.56
C ASN A 475 12.84 14.36 -19.95
N GLU A 476 13.51 13.27 -19.55
CA GLU A 476 13.05 11.90 -19.82
C GLU A 476 11.75 11.57 -19.09
N ARG A 477 11.63 11.94 -17.81
CA ARG A 477 10.39 11.81 -17.02
C ARG A 477 9.25 12.60 -17.66
N PHE A 478 9.50 13.82 -18.16
CA PHE A 478 8.50 14.65 -18.84
C PHE A 478 8.06 14.07 -20.19
N ARG A 479 9.01 13.56 -21.00
CA ARG A 479 8.73 12.84 -22.26
C ARG A 479 7.87 11.60 -21.99
N ALA A 480 8.26 10.77 -21.03
CA ALA A 480 7.51 9.57 -20.65
C ALA A 480 6.09 9.90 -20.16
N ALA A 481 5.93 10.88 -19.28
CA ALA A 481 4.63 11.36 -18.83
C ALA A 481 3.76 11.86 -19.98
N THR A 482 4.33 12.62 -20.92
CA THR A 482 3.64 13.11 -22.13
C THR A 482 3.18 11.95 -23.03
N CYS A 483 4.02 10.94 -23.25
CA CYS A 483 3.65 9.74 -24.01
C CYS A 483 2.49 8.98 -23.35
N ILE A 484 2.55 8.76 -22.04
CA ILE A 484 1.50 8.07 -21.27
C ILE A 484 0.18 8.87 -21.34
N GLN A 485 0.22 10.19 -21.10
CA GLN A 485 -0.96 11.05 -21.17
C GLN A 485 -1.60 11.05 -22.56
N ARG A 486 -0.79 11.11 -23.65
CA ARG A 486 -1.29 10.99 -25.03
C ARG A 486 -1.95 9.62 -25.26
N GLY A 487 -1.32 8.53 -24.85
CA GLY A 487 -1.87 7.18 -24.94
C GLY A 487 -3.21 7.01 -24.20
N VAL A 488 -3.32 7.53 -22.97
CA VAL A 488 -4.56 7.51 -22.18
C VAL A 488 -5.65 8.36 -22.84
N LYS A 489 -5.34 9.57 -23.31
CA LYS A 489 -6.30 10.42 -24.03
C LYS A 489 -6.84 9.72 -25.29
N VAL A 490 -5.98 9.09 -26.09
CA VAL A 490 -6.38 8.31 -27.28
C VAL A 490 -7.22 7.08 -26.89
N CYS A 491 -6.89 6.38 -25.81
CA CYS A 491 -7.68 5.24 -25.32
C CYS A 491 -9.09 5.67 -24.89
N LEU A 492 -9.21 6.76 -24.14
CA LEU A 492 -10.49 7.33 -23.71
C LEU A 492 -11.31 7.84 -24.91
N ALA A 493 -10.69 8.55 -25.86
CA ALA A 493 -11.35 9.00 -27.09
C ALA A 493 -11.89 7.81 -27.91
N ARG A 494 -11.11 6.73 -28.07
CA ARG A 494 -11.56 5.49 -28.73
C ARG A 494 -12.70 4.80 -27.98
N LYS A 495 -12.70 4.78 -26.64
CA LYS A 495 -13.84 4.28 -25.84
C LYS A 495 -15.10 5.12 -26.04
N LEU A 496 -14.99 6.45 -26.00
CA LEU A 496 -16.11 7.36 -26.19
C LEU A 496 -16.69 7.29 -27.61
N LEU A 497 -15.82 7.23 -28.64
CA LEU A 497 -16.23 7.07 -30.03
C LEU A 497 -16.99 5.76 -30.25
N ARG A 498 -16.48 4.64 -29.73
CA ARG A 498 -17.20 3.35 -29.75
C ARG A 498 -18.56 3.45 -29.07
N SER A 499 -18.64 4.02 -27.87
CA SER A 499 -19.93 4.19 -27.17
C SER A 499 -20.93 5.09 -27.92
N LYS A 500 -20.47 6.03 -28.76
CA LYS A 500 -21.36 6.80 -29.66
C LYS A 500 -21.82 5.95 -30.85
N VAL A 501 -20.94 5.15 -31.44
CA VAL A 501 -21.23 4.26 -32.58
C VAL A 501 -22.16 3.12 -32.16
N GLU A 502 -21.93 2.52 -31.00
CA GLU A 502 -22.80 1.53 -30.33
C GLU A 502 -24.23 2.02 -30.03
N ARG A 503 -24.48 3.33 -30.13
CA ARG A 503 -25.81 3.96 -29.99
C ARG A 503 -26.38 4.53 -31.29
N ALA A 504 -25.56 4.66 -32.33
CA ALA A 504 -25.94 5.23 -33.62
C ALA A 504 -26.02 4.17 -34.73
N PHE A 505 -25.52 2.96 -34.48
CA PHE A 505 -25.55 1.85 -35.43
C PHE A 505 -26.14 0.60 -34.77
N GLU A 506 -27.03 -0.05 -35.50
CA GLU A 506 -27.60 -1.36 -35.18
C GLU A 506 -27.06 -2.37 -36.21
N LYS A 507 -26.73 -3.59 -35.77
CA LYS A 507 -26.27 -4.65 -36.68
C LYS A 507 -27.49 -5.46 -37.12
N VAL A 508 -27.76 -5.46 -38.42
CA VAL A 508 -29.03 -5.91 -39.02
C VAL A 508 -28.71 -6.92 -40.12
N TYR A 509 -29.55 -7.94 -40.29
CA TYR A 509 -29.50 -8.81 -41.46
C TYR A 509 -30.27 -8.16 -42.62
N ASP A 510 -29.61 -7.94 -43.74
CA ASP A 510 -30.23 -7.36 -44.93
C ASP A 510 -30.71 -8.48 -45.87
N VAL A 511 -32.02 -8.75 -45.81
CA VAL A 511 -32.68 -9.84 -46.54
C VAL A 511 -32.39 -9.85 -48.06
N PRO A 512 -32.48 -8.73 -48.81
CA PRO A 512 -32.25 -8.74 -50.26
C PRO A 512 -30.78 -8.98 -50.68
N THR A 513 -29.79 -8.70 -49.82
CA THR A 513 -28.37 -9.01 -50.13
C THR A 513 -27.85 -10.26 -49.43
N GLY A 514 -28.58 -10.80 -48.45
CA GLY A 514 -28.18 -11.94 -47.64
C GLY A 514 -27.01 -11.64 -46.67
N GLN A 515 -26.68 -10.37 -46.44
CA GLN A 515 -25.49 -9.97 -45.66
C GLN A 515 -25.84 -9.32 -44.32
N VAL A 516 -24.92 -9.44 -43.36
CA VAL A 516 -25.03 -8.74 -42.07
C VAL A 516 -24.36 -7.37 -42.17
N VAL A 517 -25.17 -6.32 -42.06
CA VAL A 517 -24.77 -4.93 -42.28
C VAL A 517 -24.97 -4.08 -41.03
N TYR A 518 -24.44 -2.85 -41.05
CA TYR A 518 -24.60 -1.88 -39.95
C TYR A 518 -25.52 -0.75 -40.42
N LEU A 519 -26.72 -0.67 -39.84
CA LEU A 519 -27.72 0.33 -40.14
C LEU A 519 -27.53 1.53 -39.21
N ASN A 520 -27.36 2.74 -39.77
CA ASN A 520 -27.29 3.97 -38.99
C ASN A 520 -28.69 4.42 -38.54
N THR A 521 -28.98 4.32 -37.25
CA THR A 521 -30.30 4.63 -36.66
C THR A 521 -30.70 6.11 -36.75
N ARG A 522 -29.80 7.00 -37.18
CA ARG A 522 -30.08 8.43 -37.40
C ARG A 522 -30.30 8.84 -38.84
N THR A 523 -29.88 8.04 -39.82
CA THR A 523 -29.98 8.39 -41.25
C THR A 523 -30.57 7.27 -42.10
N ASN A 524 -30.89 6.12 -41.49
CA ASN A 524 -31.28 4.85 -42.14
C ASN A 524 -30.32 4.39 -43.25
N GLY A 525 -29.10 4.92 -43.26
CA GLY A 525 -28.05 4.54 -44.20
C GLY A 525 -27.34 3.27 -43.76
N VAL A 526 -27.12 2.34 -44.69
CA VAL A 526 -26.42 1.08 -44.47
C VAL A 526 -24.92 1.24 -44.73
N CYS A 527 -24.07 0.62 -43.91
CA CYS A 527 -22.63 0.59 -44.15
C CYS A 527 -21.96 -0.74 -43.70
N PRO A 528 -20.75 -1.05 -44.22
CA PRO A 528 -19.89 -2.08 -43.64
C PRO A 528 -19.38 -1.66 -42.25
N LYS A 529 -18.85 -2.63 -41.48
CA LYS A 529 -18.45 -2.46 -40.07
C LYS A 529 -17.64 -1.16 -39.82
N PRO A 530 -18.17 -0.20 -39.03
CA PRO A 530 -17.45 1.03 -38.72
C PRO A 530 -16.08 0.76 -38.08
N SER A 531 -15.00 1.21 -38.73
CA SER A 531 -13.60 0.91 -38.39
C SER A 531 -13.21 1.30 -36.96
N CYS A 532 -13.94 2.26 -36.37
CA CYS A 532 -13.81 2.71 -34.98
C CYS A 532 -14.23 1.67 -33.93
N LEU A 533 -15.08 0.68 -34.27
CA LEU A 533 -15.35 -0.49 -33.41
C LEU A 533 -14.11 -1.38 -33.27
N GLY A 534 -13.35 -1.56 -34.36
CA GLY A 534 -12.18 -2.42 -34.43
C GLY A 534 -12.54 -3.89 -34.15
N ALA A 535 -11.81 -4.51 -33.21
CA ALA A 535 -12.05 -5.90 -32.83
C ALA A 535 -13.37 -6.13 -32.06
N LYS A 536 -13.97 -5.10 -31.44
CA LYS A 536 -15.29 -5.25 -30.82
C LYS A 536 -16.37 -5.35 -31.91
N ASP A 537 -17.42 -6.10 -31.65
CA ASP A 537 -18.59 -6.22 -32.51
C ASP A 537 -19.88 -5.81 -31.76
N LEU A 538 -20.97 -5.62 -32.50
CA LEU A 538 -22.31 -5.41 -31.96
C LEU A 538 -23.06 -6.75 -31.94
N PRO A 539 -24.01 -6.95 -30.99
CA PRO A 539 -24.99 -8.02 -31.13
C PRO A 539 -25.82 -7.78 -32.40
N LEU A 540 -26.24 -8.87 -33.06
CA LEU A 540 -27.25 -8.80 -34.12
C LEU A 540 -28.59 -8.37 -33.50
N ALA A 541 -29.37 -7.57 -34.22
CA ALA A 541 -30.69 -7.14 -33.78
C ALA A 541 -31.63 -8.34 -33.54
N ASP A 542 -32.30 -8.36 -32.39
CA ASP A 542 -33.33 -9.35 -32.06
C ASP A 542 -34.64 -9.01 -32.81
N LYS A 543 -34.67 -9.36 -34.09
CA LYS A 543 -35.75 -9.08 -35.03
C LYS A 543 -36.03 -10.31 -35.89
N TRP A 544 -37.30 -10.56 -36.16
CA TRP A 544 -37.73 -11.62 -37.05
C TRP A 544 -37.69 -11.13 -38.50
N TYR A 545 -36.97 -11.84 -39.35
CA TYR A 545 -36.82 -11.52 -40.78
C TYR A 545 -37.63 -12.52 -41.61
N ILE A 546 -38.55 -12.03 -42.44
CA ILE A 546 -39.21 -12.85 -43.44
C ILE A 546 -38.29 -12.90 -44.66
N CYS A 547 -37.54 -13.99 -44.82
CA CYS A 547 -36.83 -14.28 -46.05
C CYS A 547 -37.86 -14.83 -47.06
N PRO A 548 -38.03 -14.22 -48.24
CA PRO A 548 -38.74 -14.87 -49.34
C PRO A 548 -37.99 -16.14 -49.75
N ASP A 549 -38.71 -17.19 -50.14
CA ASP A 549 -38.09 -18.36 -50.75
C ASP A 549 -37.42 -17.93 -52.07
N ILE A 550 -36.08 -18.02 -52.12
CA ILE A 550 -35.27 -17.76 -53.32
C ILE A 550 -35.41 -18.92 -54.33
N SER A 551 -36.22 -19.93 -54.00
CA SER A 551 -36.63 -21.11 -54.77
C SER A 551 -37.52 -20.80 -56.00
N GLY A 552 -37.33 -19.64 -56.63
CA GLY A 552 -38.16 -19.07 -57.70
C GLY A 552 -37.41 -18.87 -59.03
N LEU A 553 -36.50 -19.79 -59.35
CA LEU A 553 -35.76 -19.90 -60.62
C LEU A 553 -35.90 -21.34 -61.17
#